data_AF-A0A7C5YP74-F1
#
_entry.id   AF-A0A7C5YP74-F1
#
_cell.length_a   1.000
_cell.length_b   1.000
_cell.length_c   1.000
_cell.angle_alpha   90.00
_cell.angle_beta   90.00
_cell.angle_gamma   90.00
#
_symmetry.space_group_name_H-M   'P 1'
#
loop_
_entity.id
_entity.type
_entity.pdbx_description
1 polymer ?
#
loop_
_entity_poly.entity_id
_entity_poly.type
_entity_poly.pdbx_seq_one_letter_code
_entity_poly.pdbx_strand_id
1 'polypeptide(L)' 'MWKWIRRQRERQWLRLCDHAGNLVLTYSERAEQTQQIAEQAMQVATQERQRREQLETGLECLKAKLRTHGIEP' A
#
# COMPACT_ATOMS: atom_id res chain seq x y z
N MET A 1 -34.93 11.46 47.42
CA MET A 1 -34.68 11.36 45.96
C MET A 1 -33.18 11.60 45.74
N TRP A 2 -32.38 10.54 45.57
CA TRP A 2 -30.91 10.66 45.55
C TRP A 2 -30.40 10.68 44.10
N LYS A 3 -29.84 11.81 43.68
CA LYS A 3 -29.36 12.06 42.31
C LYS A 3 -27.85 11.82 42.28
N TRP A 4 -27.43 10.68 41.76
CA TRP A 4 -26.00 10.37 41.60
C TRP A 4 -25.47 11.01 40.31
N ILE A 5 -24.56 11.97 40.44
CA ILE A 5 -23.79 12.51 39.32
C ILE A 5 -22.58 11.58 39.11
N ARG A 6 -22.63 10.75 38.06
CA ARG A 6 -21.44 10.02 37.60
C ARG A 6 -20.47 11.03 37.02
N ARG A 7 -19.40 11.36 37.76
CA ARG A 7 -18.23 12.04 37.19
C ARG A 7 -17.70 11.19 36.04
N GLN A 8 -17.73 11.72 34.82
CA GLN A 8 -16.98 11.19 33.69
C GLN A 8 -15.49 11.30 34.03
N ARG A 9 -14.93 10.25 34.64
CA ARG A 9 -13.50 10.06 34.65
C ARG A 9 -13.13 9.52 33.27
N GLU A 10 -12.44 10.32 32.49
CA GLU A 10 -11.67 9.86 31.33
C GLU A 10 -10.73 8.75 31.84
N ARG A 11 -11.05 7.50 31.51
CA ARG A 11 -10.16 6.39 31.84
C ARG A 11 -8.99 6.53 30.87
N GLN A 12 -7.81 6.85 31.40
CA GLN A 12 -6.57 6.75 30.64
C GLN A 12 -6.28 5.25 30.46
N TRP A 13 -6.48 4.74 29.26
CA TRP A 13 -6.16 3.34 28.96
C TRP A 13 -4.65 3.26 28.75
N LEU A 14 -3.99 2.37 29.47
CA LEU A 14 -2.56 2.12 29.32
C LEU A 14 -2.32 1.52 27.94
N ARG A 15 -1.52 2.20 27.10
CA ARG A 15 -0.99 1.61 25.86
C ARG A 15 0.31 0.86 26.17
N LEU A 16 0.49 -0.29 25.53
CA LEU A 16 1.72 -1.07 25.64
C LEU A 16 2.84 -0.36 24.88
N CYS A 17 3.99 -0.21 25.53
CA CYS A 17 5.23 0.25 24.89
C CYS A 17 6.24 -0.90 24.83
N ASP A 18 7.07 -0.91 23.79
CA ASP A 18 8.24 -1.78 23.72
C ASP A 18 9.36 -1.28 24.65
N HIS A 19 10.47 -2.04 24.74
CA HIS A 19 11.62 -1.69 25.57
C HIS A 19 12.31 -0.38 25.16
N ALA A 20 12.11 0.08 23.92
CA ALA A 20 12.62 1.34 23.42
C ALA A 20 11.65 2.51 23.63
N GLY A 21 10.48 2.27 24.23
CA GLY A 21 9.45 3.28 24.49
C GLY A 21 8.51 3.53 23.31
N ASN A 22 8.56 2.73 22.25
CA ASN A 22 7.64 2.86 21.12
C ASN A 22 6.32 2.17 21.44
N LEU A 23 5.22 2.79 21.03
CA LEU A 23 3.90 2.20 21.16
C LEU A 23 3.79 0.91 20.33
N VAL A 24 3.45 -0.18 21.00
CA VAL A 24 3.16 -1.45 20.35
C VAL A 24 1.82 -1.32 19.65
N LEU A 25 1.85 -1.36 18.31
CA LEU A 25 0.65 -1.40 17.50
C LEU A 25 -0.23 -2.57 17.94
N THR A 26 -1.52 -2.30 18.11
CA THR A 26 -2.54 -3.31 18.31
C THR A 26 -2.63 -4.24 17.10
N TYR A 27 -3.21 -5.43 17.27
CA TYR A 27 -3.37 -6.39 16.18
C TYR A 27 -4.10 -5.79 14.96
N SER A 28 -5.11 -4.96 15.21
CA SER A 28 -5.83 -4.21 14.16
C SER A 28 -4.94 -3.21 13.44
N GLU A 29 -4.16 -2.41 14.17
CA GLU A 29 -3.25 -1.43 13.58
C GLU A 29 -2.16 -2.11 12.73
N ARG A 30 -1.67 -3.29 13.14
CA ARG A 30 -0.73 -4.08 12.33
C ARG A 30 -1.37 -4.63 11.06
N ALA A 31 -2.62 -5.09 11.15
CA ALA A 31 -3.36 -5.58 9.99
C ALA A 31 -3.60 -4.48 8.97
N GLU A 32 -4.04 -3.30 9.42
CA GLU A 32 -4.23 -2.10 8.59
C GLU A 32 -2.92 -1.66 7.93
N GLN A 33 -1.82 -1.59 8.70
CA GLN A 33 -0.52 -1.22 8.15
C GLN A 33 -0.05 -2.23 7.09
N THR A 34 -0.26 -3.53 7.34
CA THR A 34 0.09 -4.58 6.37
C THR A 34 -0.76 -4.48 5.11
N GLN A 35 -2.06 -4.19 5.24
CA GLN A 35 -2.95 -3.94 4.11
C GLN A 35 -2.50 -2.74 3.28
N GLN A 36 -2.17 -1.62 3.92
CA GLN A 36 -1.65 -0.43 3.22
C GLN A 36 -0.37 -0.73 2.45
N ILE A 37 0.56 -1.49 3.04
CA ILE A 37 1.79 -1.90 2.36
C ILE A 37 1.47 -2.81 1.17
N ALA A 38 0.55 -3.76 1.33
CA ALA A 38 0.16 -4.69 0.26
C ALA A 38 -0.53 -3.95 -0.90
N GLU A 39 -1.43 -3.01 -0.60
CA GLU A 39 -2.09 -2.16 -1.59
C GLU A 39 -1.08 -1.31 -2.37
N GLN A 40 -0.13 -0.69 -1.66
CA GLN A 40 0.91 0.11 -2.29
C GLN A 40 1.82 -0.75 -3.19
N ALA A 41 2.21 -1.95 -2.73
CA ALA A 41 3.00 -2.88 -3.54
C ALA A 41 2.24 -3.31 -4.81
N MET A 42 0.93 -3.58 -4.70
CA MET A 42 0.08 -3.93 -5.84
C MET A 42 -0.05 -2.77 -6.85
N GLN A 43 -0.17 -1.53 -6.37
CA GLN A 43 -0.19 -0.35 -7.24
C GLN A 43 1.12 -0.18 -8.01
N VAL A 44 2.27 -0.37 -7.37
CA VAL A 44 3.57 -0.30 -8.04
C VAL A 44 3.71 -1.41 -9.08
N ALA A 45 3.37 -2.66 -8.72
CA ALA A 45 3.46 -3.80 -9.63
C ALA A 45 2.56 -3.64 -10.87
N THR A 46 1.34 -3.13 -10.69
CA THR A 46 0.42 -2.87 -11.80
C THR A 46 0.94 -1.75 -12.71
N GLN A 47 1.47 -0.67 -12.14
CA GLN A 47 2.07 0.42 -12.91
C GLN A 47 3.29 -0.05 -13.72
N GLU A 48 4.17 -0.85 -13.13
CA GLU A 48 5.32 -1.41 -13.85
C GLU A 48 4.90 -2.33 -14.99
N ARG A 49 3.91 -3.19 -14.73
CA ARG A 49 3.38 -4.10 -15.75
C ARG A 49 2.80 -3.31 -16.93
N GLN A 50 2.00 -2.28 -16.66
CA GLN A 50 1.41 -1.46 -17.70
C GLN A 50 2.49 -0.72 -18.53
N ARG A 51 3.56 -0.24 -17.88
CA ARG A 51 4.71 0.36 -18.59
C ARG A 51 5.41 -0.65 -19.49
N ARG A 52 5.63 -1.89 -19.02
CA ARG A 52 6.25 -2.95 -19.82
C ARG A 52 5.40 -3.29 -21.03
N GLU A 53 4.11 -3.50 -20.83
CA GLU A 53 3.17 -3.82 -21.92
C GLU A 53 3.15 -2.70 -22.99
N GLN A 54 3.17 -1.44 -22.57
CA GLN A 54 3.26 -0.30 -23.50
C GLN A 54 4.57 -0.28 -24.29
N LEU A 55 5.71 -0.55 -23.63
CA LEU A 55 7.01 -0.61 -24.27
C LEU A 55 7.11 -1.79 -25.24
N GLU A 56 6.62 -2.96 -24.86
CA GLU A 56 6.57 -4.16 -25.70
C GLU A 56 5.73 -3.91 -26.95
N THR A 57 4.52 -3.36 -26.78
CA THR A 57 3.65 -3.00 -27.91
C THR A 57 4.32 -1.97 -28.83
N GLY A 58 5.00 -0.98 -28.26
CA GLY A 58 5.75 0.01 -29.02
C GLY A 58 6.92 -0.60 -29.80
N LEU A 59 7.68 -1.50 -29.19
CA LEU A 59 8.77 -2.24 -29.82
C LEU A 59 8.26 -3.14 -30.94
N GLU A 60 7.14 -3.83 -30.74
CA GLU A 60 6.51 -4.66 -31.77
C GLU A 60 6.05 -3.80 -32.96
N CYS A 61 5.42 -2.65 -32.71
CA CYS A 61 5.02 -1.73 -33.76
C CYS A 61 6.22 -1.21 -34.56
N LEU A 62 7.32 -0.86 -33.88
CA LEU A 62 8.55 -0.42 -34.52
C LEU A 62 9.20 -1.55 -35.33
N LYS A 63 9.29 -2.76 -34.77
CA LYS A 63 9.79 -3.95 -35.48
C LYS A 63 8.95 -4.25 -36.72
N ALA A 64 7.63 -4.15 -36.63
CA ALA A 64 6.74 -4.34 -37.76
C ALA A 64 7.00 -3.30 -38.87
N LYS A 65 7.16 -2.02 -38.49
CA LYS A 65 7.51 -0.95 -39.43
C LYS A 65 8.88 -1.17 -40.10
N LEU A 66 9.89 -1.59 -39.35
CA LEU A 66 11.21 -1.90 -39.90
C LEU A 66 11.14 -3.06 -40.90
N ARG A 67 10.39 -4.13 -40.58
CA ARG A 67 10.11 -5.24 -41.50
C ARG A 67 9.42 -4.78 -42.78
N THR A 68 8.43 -3.88 -42.69
CA THR A 68 7.77 -3.33 -43.90
C THR A 68 8.71 -2.51 -44.78
N HIS A 69 9.75 -1.91 -44.20
CA HIS A 69 10.78 -1.20 -44.94
C HIS A 69 11.91 -2.10 -45.46
N GLY A 70 11.79 -3.43 -45.32
CA GLY A 70 12.76 -4.40 -45.83
C GLY A 70 14.07 -4.44 -45.05
N ILE A 71 14.11 -3.79 -43.88
CA ILE A 71 15.26 -3.83 -42.97
C ILE A 71 14.95 -4.92 -41.94
N GLU A 72 15.48 -6.13 -42.18
CA GLU A 72 15.52 -7.15 -41.13
C GLU A 72 16.54 -6.71 -40.07
N PRO A 73 16.15 -6.61 -38.78
CA PRO A 73 17.10 -6.48 -37.67
C PRO A 73 17.81 -7.80 -37.37
#